data_AF-A0A3E0MZP1-F1
#
_entry.id   AF-A0A3E0MZP1-F1
#
_cell.length_a   1.000
_cell.length_b   1.000
_cell.length_c   1.000
_cell.angle_alpha   90.00
_cell.angle_beta   90.00
_cell.angle_gamma   90.00
#
_symmetry.space_group_name_H-M   'P 1'
#
loop_
_entity.id
_entity.type
_entity.pdbx_description
1 polymer ?
#
loop_
_entity_poly.entity_id
_entity_poly.type
_entity_poly.pdbx_seq_one_letter_code
_entity_poly.pdbx_strand_id
1 'polypeptide(L)'
;MALHRTRIAYPESAIPTSSMPRIGRNPPQRTPPTTDDGSVGRGTRWLRSCWLVAWLTLAGFLAYTGIGGWPADPPAIDVTPVTAAATERTAAIQKIQVGQRVVGRNPIRAEVESWTPDPATWQRLDLHMAKEHGGSLWITLLRPAWWVESKGAQVGGTIELELAEMGAWGPAEVQRIGPCPAIASGARHPVVTGTFRHETGPDSRVISLRLESQSEATRVTDNHPYWSVDREAFVAAGELRAGETVDTMRGPSRVASAEPFAYTGILYNLETTEHVYRVGSQGTLVHNTCPGGNTGGSGSSPKPQYGETPGGRPLTKHYAEDTGPQRNIPGSVVDNTIDKVPGVPAGGGKTVHYDPENNITVVTGDGQSIVSAHKGQPRAGQH
;
A
#
# COMPACT_ATOMS: atom_id res chain seq x y z
N MET A 1 8.49 -8.68 2.71
CA MET A 1 7.90 -8.59 4.06
C MET A 1 8.76 -7.70 4.94
N ALA A 2 8.21 -7.11 6.01
CA ALA A 2 8.94 -6.18 6.89
C ALA A 2 8.89 -6.60 8.37
N LEU A 3 9.88 -6.19 9.15
CA LEU A 3 9.92 -6.48 10.59
C LEU A 3 8.81 -5.77 11.39
N HIS A 4 8.57 -6.30 12.58
CA HIS A 4 7.75 -5.65 13.62
C HIS A 4 8.13 -4.17 13.80
N ARG A 5 7.13 -3.31 14.07
CA ARG A 5 7.28 -1.84 14.21
C ARG A 5 7.74 -1.07 12.97
N THR A 6 7.97 -1.72 11.83
CA THR A 6 8.10 -1.01 10.55
C THR A 6 6.89 -0.10 10.36
N ARG A 7 7.16 1.17 10.09
CA ARG A 7 6.14 2.21 9.98
C ARG A 7 5.39 2.07 8.65
N ILE A 8 4.06 2.04 8.72
CA ILE A 8 3.12 2.05 7.60
C ILE A 8 2.39 3.38 7.60
N ALA A 9 2.37 4.04 6.46
CA ALA A 9 1.65 5.29 6.30
C ALA A 9 0.14 5.05 6.12
N TYR A 10 -0.68 5.84 6.80
CA TYR A 10 -2.14 5.77 6.73
C TYR A 10 -2.75 7.18 6.76
N PRO A 11 -3.91 7.39 6.12
CA PRO A 11 -4.58 8.68 6.13
C PRO A 11 -5.16 9.00 7.51
N GLU A 12 -5.14 10.27 7.90
CA GLU A 12 -5.63 10.74 9.21
C GLU A 12 -7.13 10.45 9.44
N SER A 13 -7.91 10.24 8.37
CA SER A 13 -9.35 9.92 8.42
C SER A 13 -9.69 8.48 8.81
N ALA A 14 -8.73 7.62 9.17
CA ALA A 14 -8.91 6.18 9.32
C ALA A 14 -9.19 5.64 10.74
N ILE A 15 -9.75 6.45 11.66
CA ILE A 15 -10.16 5.95 12.98
C ILE A 15 -11.70 5.86 13.05
N PRO A 16 -12.31 4.69 13.29
CA PRO A 16 -13.68 4.66 13.77
C PRO A 16 -13.68 5.29 15.17
N THR A 17 -14.26 6.47 15.29
CA THR A 17 -14.48 7.11 16.59
C THR A 17 -15.36 6.17 17.42
N SER A 18 -14.77 5.47 18.37
CA SER A 18 -15.50 4.85 19.48
C SER A 18 -16.24 5.96 20.22
N SER A 19 -17.53 6.10 19.95
CA SER A 19 -18.41 7.04 20.63
C SER A 19 -18.61 6.61 22.07
N MET A 20 -17.74 7.07 22.96
CA MET A 20 -18.07 7.20 24.38
C MET A 20 -18.66 8.60 24.61
N PRO A 21 -19.78 8.72 25.35
CA PRO A 21 -20.47 9.99 25.52
C PRO A 21 -19.63 10.97 26.36
N ARG A 22 -19.37 12.16 25.79
CA ARG A 22 -18.76 13.29 26.51
C ARG A 22 -19.73 13.81 27.56
N ILE A 23 -19.37 13.66 28.84
CA ILE A 23 -19.94 14.46 29.92
C ILE A 23 -19.31 15.85 29.82
N GLY A 24 -20.13 16.84 29.45
CA GLY A 24 -19.73 18.23 29.36
C GLY A 24 -19.59 18.89 30.73
N ARG A 25 -18.54 19.70 30.91
CA ARG A 25 -18.57 20.86 31.80
C ARG A 25 -17.81 22.02 31.16
N ASN A 26 -18.51 23.13 31.03
CA ASN A 26 -18.06 24.42 30.49
C ASN A 26 -16.95 25.05 31.35
N PRO A 27 -16.08 25.89 30.75
CA PRO A 27 -15.13 26.71 31.47
C PRO A 27 -15.79 28.02 31.97
N PRO A 28 -15.42 28.57 33.14
CA PRO A 28 -15.87 29.89 33.51
C PRO A 28 -14.94 30.99 32.96
N GLN A 29 -15.61 32.06 32.55
CA GLN A 29 -15.12 33.31 31.99
C GLN A 29 -14.36 34.18 33.00
N ARG A 30 -13.53 35.09 32.48
CA ARG A 30 -12.90 36.20 33.21
C ARG A 30 -13.87 37.37 33.37
N THR A 31 -13.80 38.08 34.49
CA THR A 31 -13.88 39.55 34.59
C THR A 31 -13.16 40.06 35.88
N PRO A 32 -12.52 41.25 35.87
CA PRO A 32 -11.90 41.94 37.04
C PRO A 32 -12.94 42.87 37.72
N PRO A 33 -12.65 43.84 38.64
CA PRO A 33 -11.38 44.33 39.24
C PRO A 33 -11.44 44.56 40.77
N THR A 34 -10.33 44.95 41.43
CA THR A 34 -10.27 46.09 42.41
C THR A 34 -8.84 46.38 42.88
N THR A 35 -8.64 47.64 43.29
CA THR A 35 -7.44 48.43 43.58
C THR A 35 -6.93 48.33 45.04
N ASP A 36 -5.83 49.07 45.29
CA ASP A 36 -5.15 49.44 46.55
C ASP A 36 -4.11 48.45 47.11
N ASP A 37 -3.02 48.88 47.73
CA ASP A 37 -2.27 50.14 47.86
C ASP A 37 -0.94 49.76 48.58
N GLY A 38 0.08 50.60 48.49
CA GLY A 38 1.26 50.60 49.35
C GLY A 38 2.42 49.73 48.86
N SER A 39 3.70 50.08 49.00
CA SER A 39 4.40 51.32 49.34
C SER A 39 5.88 50.94 49.41
N VAL A 40 6.76 51.76 48.80
CA VAL A 40 8.13 52.09 49.25
C VAL A 40 9.21 50.98 49.35
N GLY A 41 10.29 51.15 48.57
CA GLY A 41 11.56 50.44 48.82
C GLY A 41 12.72 50.71 47.85
N ARG A 42 13.31 51.91 47.93
CA ARG A 42 14.68 52.37 47.55
C ARG A 42 15.65 51.41 46.80
N GLY A 43 16.36 51.96 45.79
CA GLY A 43 17.74 51.49 45.48
C GLY A 43 18.36 51.74 44.09
N THR A 44 18.59 53.00 43.71
CA THR A 44 19.76 53.54 42.96
C THR A 44 20.66 52.66 42.04
N ARG A 45 20.74 52.99 40.73
CA ARG A 45 21.91 53.62 40.02
C ARG A 45 21.81 53.57 38.46
N TRP A 46 21.81 54.77 37.83
CA TRP A 46 22.66 55.28 36.71
C TRP A 46 23.20 54.26 35.68
N LEU A 47 23.21 54.42 34.35
CA LEU A 47 23.19 55.53 33.36
C LEU A 47 23.01 54.89 31.96
N ARG A 48 22.36 55.56 31.00
CA ARG A 48 22.84 55.87 29.61
C ARG A 48 21.69 56.08 28.60
N SER A 49 21.57 57.36 28.23
CA SER A 49 21.56 57.88 26.86
C SER A 49 20.32 57.74 25.97
N CYS A 50 19.57 58.85 25.97
CA CYS A 50 18.82 59.50 24.90
C CYS A 50 19.30 59.19 23.47
N TRP A 51 18.39 58.73 22.58
CA TRP A 51 18.32 59.15 21.17
C TRP A 51 16.86 59.08 20.68
N LEU A 52 16.41 60.21 20.12
CA LEU A 52 15.39 60.36 19.05
C LEU A 52 13.90 60.44 19.41
N VAL A 53 13.56 61.55 20.07
CA VAL A 53 12.26 62.25 19.99
C VAL A 53 12.18 63.11 18.70
N ALA A 54 12.77 62.66 17.59
CA ALA A 54 12.93 63.46 16.36
C ALA A 54 12.10 62.96 15.16
N TRP A 55 10.94 62.32 15.39
CA TRP A 55 10.10 61.77 14.32
C TRP A 55 8.60 62.08 14.45
N LEU A 56 8.23 63.18 15.14
CA LEU A 56 6.80 63.53 15.33
C LEU A 56 6.40 64.97 14.96
N THR A 57 7.19 65.69 14.16
CA THR A 57 6.77 67.03 13.68
C THR A 57 7.06 67.33 12.20
N LEU A 58 7.30 66.31 11.36
CA LEU A 58 7.44 66.46 9.89
C LEU A 58 6.54 65.51 9.08
N ALA A 59 5.39 65.12 9.62
CA ALA A 59 4.37 64.32 8.92
C ALA A 59 3.05 65.07 8.71
N GLY A 60 2.98 66.36 9.12
CA GLY A 60 1.74 67.16 9.07
C GLY A 60 1.64 68.14 7.90
N PHE A 61 2.67 68.33 7.07
CA PHE A 61 2.69 69.44 6.09
C PHE A 61 2.81 69.02 4.61
N LEU A 62 2.86 67.72 4.29
CA LEU A 62 2.84 67.21 2.90
C LEU A 62 1.53 66.50 2.52
N ALA A 63 0.48 66.67 3.31
CA ALA A 63 -0.86 66.13 3.06
C ALA A 63 -1.86 67.18 2.52
N TYR A 64 -1.39 68.32 2.02
CA TYR A 64 -2.24 69.38 1.47
C TYR A 64 -1.62 69.98 0.21
N THR A 65 -1.62 69.22 -0.89
CA THR A 65 -1.68 69.70 -2.29
C THR A 65 -1.60 68.51 -3.26
N GLY A 66 -2.77 67.91 -3.50
CA GLY A 66 -3.26 67.57 -4.83
C GLY A 66 -2.45 66.74 -5.84
N ILE A 67 -3.05 65.59 -6.16
CA ILE A 67 -3.40 65.12 -7.53
C ILE A 67 -2.29 64.47 -8.38
N GLY A 68 -2.40 63.15 -8.55
CA GLY A 68 -1.77 62.38 -9.62
C GLY A 68 -1.93 60.87 -9.38
N GLY A 69 -2.94 60.26 -10.00
CA GLY A 69 -3.43 58.91 -9.70
C GLY A 69 -2.39 57.79 -9.82
N TRP A 70 -2.45 56.86 -8.87
CA TRP A 70 -1.71 55.60 -8.88
C TRP A 70 -2.52 54.57 -9.68
N PRO A 71 -1.88 53.68 -10.47
CA PRO A 71 -2.60 52.63 -11.19
C PRO A 71 -3.28 51.68 -10.19
N ALA A 72 -4.48 51.22 -10.53
CA ALA A 72 -5.28 50.32 -9.73
C ALA A 72 -4.47 49.10 -9.26
N ASP A 73 -4.72 48.67 -8.03
CA ASP A 73 -4.16 47.44 -7.46
C ASP A 73 -4.34 46.27 -8.45
N PRO A 74 -3.33 45.43 -8.68
CA PRO A 74 -3.54 44.19 -9.41
C PRO A 74 -4.61 43.37 -8.67
N PRO A 75 -5.50 42.65 -9.40
CA PRO A 75 -6.54 41.88 -8.75
C PRO A 75 -5.88 40.93 -7.75
N ALA A 76 -6.37 40.97 -6.50
CA ALA A 76 -5.99 40.03 -5.48
C ALA A 76 -6.14 38.62 -6.08
N ILE A 77 -5.01 37.93 -6.26
CA ILE A 77 -5.04 36.51 -6.55
C ILE A 77 -5.70 35.91 -5.33
N ASP A 78 -6.91 35.40 -5.54
CA ASP A 78 -7.64 34.64 -4.56
C ASP A 78 -6.85 33.35 -4.36
N VAL A 79 -5.87 33.41 -3.43
CA VAL A 79 -5.14 32.23 -3.00
C VAL A 79 -6.13 31.46 -2.17
N THR A 80 -6.98 30.67 -2.85
CA THR A 80 -7.71 29.59 -2.20
C THR A 80 -6.70 28.85 -1.34
N PRO A 81 -6.88 28.79 -0.01
CA PRO A 81 -5.95 28.07 0.83
C PRO A 81 -5.88 26.65 0.26
N VAL A 82 -4.69 26.26 -0.19
CA VAL A 82 -4.40 24.87 -0.51
C VAL A 82 -4.77 24.12 0.76
N THR A 83 -5.89 23.41 0.69
CA THR A 83 -6.38 22.53 1.74
C THR A 83 -5.17 21.85 2.37
N ALA A 84 -4.93 22.10 3.66
CA ALA A 84 -3.79 21.56 4.37
C ALA A 84 -3.65 20.08 4.00
N ALA A 85 -2.48 19.71 3.43
CA ALA A 85 -2.20 18.34 3.07
C ALA A 85 -2.55 17.46 4.28
N ALA A 86 -3.45 16.49 4.07
CA ALA A 86 -3.80 15.52 5.10
C ALA A 86 -2.48 14.99 5.67
N THR A 87 -2.24 15.20 6.97
CA THR A 87 -0.95 14.88 7.56
C THR A 87 -0.91 13.36 7.72
N GLU A 88 -0.39 12.67 6.70
CA GLU A 88 -0.30 11.22 6.69
C GLU A 88 0.52 10.75 7.89
N ARG A 89 -0.08 9.91 8.73
CA ARG A 89 0.53 9.40 9.96
C ARG A 89 1.16 8.05 9.68
N THR A 90 2.12 7.65 10.53
CA THR A 90 2.72 6.31 10.47
C THR A 90 2.31 5.46 11.67
N ALA A 91 1.96 4.19 11.44
CA ALA A 91 1.69 3.20 12.49
C ALA A 91 2.59 1.97 12.32
N ALA A 92 2.83 1.20 13.37
CA ALA A 92 3.54 -0.07 13.25
C ALA A 92 2.73 -1.06 12.39
N ILE A 93 3.37 -1.75 11.44
CA ILE A 93 2.72 -2.71 10.53
C ILE A 93 1.89 -3.77 11.26
N GLN A 94 2.38 -4.25 12.41
CA GLN A 94 1.67 -5.24 13.24
C GLN A 94 0.32 -4.74 13.82
N LYS A 95 0.07 -3.43 13.79
CA LYS A 95 -1.19 -2.82 14.27
C LYS A 95 -2.17 -2.55 13.14
N ILE A 96 -1.75 -2.71 11.88
CA ILE A 96 -2.62 -2.53 10.72
C ILE A 96 -3.59 -3.71 10.65
N GLN A 97 -4.85 -3.41 10.39
CA GLN A 97 -5.93 -4.39 10.34
C GLN A 97 -6.65 -4.32 9.00
N VAL A 98 -7.24 -5.43 8.59
CA VAL A 98 -8.12 -5.46 7.42
C VAL A 98 -9.28 -4.46 7.55
N GLY A 99 -9.68 -3.87 6.43
CA GLY A 99 -10.68 -2.80 6.34
C GLY A 99 -10.12 -1.39 6.57
N GLN A 100 -8.91 -1.24 7.11
CA GLN A 100 -8.22 0.05 7.16
C GLN A 100 -7.72 0.46 5.77
N ARG A 101 -7.42 1.75 5.59
CA ARG A 101 -6.75 2.27 4.40
C ARG A 101 -5.30 2.63 4.71
N VAL A 102 -4.42 2.40 3.75
CA VAL A 102 -3.00 2.73 3.84
C VAL A 102 -2.59 3.61 2.67
N VAL A 103 -1.57 4.44 2.86
CA VAL A 103 -1.06 5.28 1.78
C VAL A 103 -0.26 4.42 0.82
N GLY A 104 -0.56 4.58 -0.46
CA GLY A 104 0.10 3.92 -1.57
C GLY A 104 -0.67 4.26 -2.84
N ARG A 105 0.04 4.50 -3.93
CA ARG A 105 -0.58 4.63 -5.24
C ARG A 105 0.26 3.84 -6.22
N ASN A 106 -0.29 2.78 -6.80
CA ASN A 106 0.46 1.93 -7.71
C ASN A 106 0.77 2.74 -8.98
N PRO A 107 2.04 2.90 -9.38
CA PRO A 107 2.40 3.53 -10.64
C PRO A 107 1.91 2.72 -11.84
N ILE A 108 1.84 1.39 -11.70
CA ILE A 108 1.30 0.46 -12.69
C ILE A 108 -0.22 0.39 -12.55
N ARG A 109 -0.92 1.39 -13.11
CA ARG A 109 -2.39 1.53 -12.95
C ARG A 109 -3.20 0.32 -13.39
N ALA A 110 -2.67 -0.48 -14.31
CA ALA A 110 -3.34 -1.66 -14.83
C ALA A 110 -3.35 -2.87 -13.88
N GLU A 111 -2.65 -2.79 -12.74
CA GLU A 111 -2.71 -3.79 -11.67
C GLU A 111 -3.76 -3.43 -10.62
N VAL A 112 -4.29 -2.21 -10.63
CA VAL A 112 -5.17 -1.73 -9.56
C VAL A 112 -6.55 -2.36 -9.65
N GLU A 113 -7.05 -2.82 -8.52
CA GLU A 113 -8.40 -3.35 -8.41
C GLU A 113 -9.44 -2.23 -8.56
N SER A 114 -10.46 -2.49 -9.37
CA SER A 114 -11.60 -1.57 -9.56
C SER A 114 -12.67 -1.70 -8.49
N TRP A 115 -12.58 -2.72 -7.63
CA TRP A 115 -13.53 -3.02 -6.58
C TRP A 115 -13.01 -2.60 -5.19
N THR A 116 -13.93 -2.48 -4.25
CA THR A 116 -13.65 -2.28 -2.82
C THR A 116 -14.45 -3.32 -2.04
N PRO A 117 -13.93 -3.89 -0.94
CA PRO A 117 -14.70 -4.80 -0.11
C PRO A 117 -16.02 -4.16 0.34
N ASP A 118 -17.10 -4.94 0.28
CA ASP A 118 -18.41 -4.53 0.77
C ASP A 118 -18.72 -5.28 2.07
N PRO A 119 -18.79 -4.58 3.23
CA PRO A 119 -19.10 -5.21 4.50
C PRO A 119 -20.38 -6.06 4.53
N ALA A 120 -21.35 -5.79 3.66
CA ALA A 120 -22.61 -6.53 3.62
C ALA A 120 -22.47 -7.90 2.93
N THR A 121 -21.55 -8.03 1.97
CA THR A 121 -21.40 -9.23 1.13
C THR A 121 -20.06 -9.95 1.34
N TRP A 122 -19.16 -9.38 2.14
CA TRP A 122 -17.85 -9.93 2.46
C TRP A 122 -17.78 -10.50 3.87
N GLN A 123 -16.84 -11.42 4.05
CA GLN A 123 -16.54 -12.05 5.33
C GLN A 123 -15.05 -11.91 5.65
N ARG A 124 -14.77 -11.92 6.95
CA ARG A 124 -13.41 -12.01 7.49
C ARG A 124 -13.09 -13.47 7.78
N LEU A 125 -11.92 -13.91 7.34
CA LEU A 125 -11.33 -15.20 7.71
C LEU A 125 -10.06 -14.96 8.49
N ASP A 126 -9.89 -15.67 9.61
CA ASP A 126 -8.61 -15.82 10.27
C ASP A 126 -8.13 -17.26 10.06
N LEU A 127 -6.93 -17.41 9.52
CA LEU A 127 -6.36 -18.67 9.06
C LEU A 127 -4.98 -18.88 9.69
N HIS A 128 -4.62 -20.14 9.89
CA HIS A 128 -3.28 -20.54 10.31
C HIS A 128 -2.74 -21.62 9.38
N MET A 129 -1.47 -21.50 9.04
CA MET A 129 -0.76 -22.45 8.20
C MET A 129 0.54 -22.83 8.90
N ALA A 130 0.73 -24.13 9.09
CA ALA A 130 2.03 -24.68 9.46
C ALA A 130 2.88 -24.82 8.19
N LYS A 131 4.09 -24.25 8.22
CA LYS A 131 5.07 -24.42 7.14
C LYS A 131 5.81 -25.73 7.33
N GLU A 132 6.19 -26.38 6.23
CA GLU A 132 6.86 -27.69 6.22
C GLU A 132 8.13 -27.76 7.10
N HIS A 133 8.82 -26.63 7.31
CA HIS A 133 10.06 -26.55 8.08
C HIS A 133 9.87 -26.03 9.53
N GLY A 134 8.67 -26.12 10.10
CA GLY A 134 8.43 -25.85 11.52
C GLY A 134 8.16 -24.39 11.89
N GLY A 135 7.78 -23.55 10.93
CA GLY A 135 7.34 -22.16 11.17
C GLY A 135 5.83 -22.00 11.01
N SER A 136 5.28 -20.94 11.57
CA SER A 136 3.85 -20.62 11.42
C SER A 136 3.60 -19.39 10.52
N LEU A 137 2.44 -19.40 9.88
CA LEU A 137 1.88 -18.26 9.17
C LEU A 137 0.45 -18.03 9.65
N TRP A 138 0.20 -16.83 10.20
CA TRP A 138 -1.14 -16.37 10.54
C TRP A 138 -1.62 -15.36 9.51
N ILE A 139 -2.83 -15.56 9.02
CA ILE A 139 -3.41 -14.78 7.94
C ILE A 139 -4.78 -14.28 8.39
N THR A 140 -5.06 -13.00 8.13
CA THR A 140 -6.43 -12.50 8.14
C THR A 140 -6.76 -12.03 6.74
N LEU A 141 -7.87 -12.49 6.16
CA LEU A 141 -8.33 -12.09 4.83
C LEU A 141 -9.75 -11.54 4.88
N LEU A 142 -10.04 -10.59 3.99
CA LEU A 142 -11.40 -10.26 3.56
C LEU A 142 -11.63 -10.91 2.21
N ARG A 143 -12.71 -11.67 2.10
CA ARG A 143 -13.16 -12.28 0.84
C ARG A 143 -14.68 -12.19 0.72
N PRO A 144 -15.25 -12.15 -0.50
CA PRO A 144 -16.69 -12.24 -0.69
C PRO A 144 -17.26 -13.53 -0.09
N ALA A 145 -18.51 -13.49 0.40
CA ALA A 145 -19.16 -14.67 0.96
C ALA A 145 -19.23 -15.85 -0.02
N TRP A 146 -19.46 -15.59 -1.32
CA TRP A 146 -19.46 -16.62 -2.35
C TRP A 146 -18.11 -17.34 -2.45
N TRP A 147 -16.99 -16.64 -2.21
CA TRP A 147 -15.65 -17.23 -2.26
C TRP A 147 -15.46 -18.18 -1.07
N VAL A 148 -15.89 -17.75 0.12
CA VAL A 148 -15.83 -18.55 1.36
C VAL A 148 -16.63 -19.85 1.19
N GLU A 149 -17.83 -19.74 0.62
CA GLU A 149 -18.69 -20.89 0.31
C GLU A 149 -18.05 -21.80 -0.76
N SER A 150 -17.54 -21.23 -1.86
CA SER A 150 -16.90 -22.01 -2.94
C SER A 150 -15.68 -22.81 -2.49
N LYS A 151 -14.96 -22.31 -1.48
CA LYS A 151 -13.81 -22.99 -0.86
C LYS A 151 -14.23 -24.01 0.20
N GLY A 152 -15.52 -24.12 0.52
CA GLY A 152 -16.02 -24.97 1.59
C GLY A 152 -15.46 -24.59 2.95
N ALA A 153 -15.11 -23.31 3.17
CA ALA A 153 -14.43 -22.88 4.38
C ALA A 153 -15.35 -23.02 5.60
N GLN A 154 -14.91 -23.78 6.59
CA GLN A 154 -15.62 -24.02 7.85
C GLN A 154 -14.63 -23.91 9.00
N VAL A 155 -15.05 -23.34 10.14
CA VAL A 155 -14.18 -23.22 11.33
C VAL A 155 -13.73 -24.61 11.79
N GLY A 156 -12.42 -24.79 11.99
CA GLY A 156 -11.77 -26.06 12.30
C GLY A 156 -11.47 -26.93 11.07
N GLY A 157 -11.95 -26.55 9.88
CA GLY A 157 -11.61 -27.17 8.61
C GLY A 157 -10.34 -26.58 7.99
N THR A 158 -9.96 -27.09 6.82
CA THR A 158 -8.79 -26.64 6.06
C THR A 158 -9.22 -26.19 4.66
N ILE A 159 -8.61 -25.12 4.17
CA ILE A 159 -8.76 -24.67 2.77
C ILE A 159 -7.39 -24.61 2.10
N GLU A 160 -7.34 -24.92 0.80
CA GLU A 160 -6.14 -24.71 0.00
C GLU A 160 -6.00 -23.24 -0.37
N LEU A 161 -4.90 -22.62 0.09
CA LEU A 161 -4.52 -21.26 -0.25
C LEU A 161 -3.47 -21.24 -1.36
N GLU A 162 -3.68 -20.36 -2.34
CA GLU A 162 -2.80 -20.18 -3.49
C GLU A 162 -2.35 -18.71 -3.57
N LEU A 163 -1.60 -18.28 -2.55
CA LEU A 163 -1.04 -16.94 -2.41
C LEU A 163 0.48 -17.07 -2.21
N ALA A 164 1.16 -17.79 -3.11
CA ALA A 164 2.59 -18.08 -3.04
C ALA A 164 3.45 -16.82 -2.88
N GLU A 165 3.05 -15.74 -3.57
CA GLU A 165 3.68 -14.41 -3.53
C GLU A 165 3.60 -13.71 -2.17
N MET A 166 2.64 -14.15 -1.34
CA MET A 166 2.49 -13.74 0.06
C MET A 166 3.13 -14.75 1.01
N GLY A 167 3.78 -15.81 0.52
CA GLY A 167 4.30 -16.92 1.30
C GLY A 167 3.21 -17.82 1.91
N ALA A 168 2.01 -17.82 1.32
CA ALA A 168 0.87 -18.61 1.74
C ALA A 168 0.46 -19.56 0.60
N TRP A 169 1.07 -20.75 0.55
CA TRP A 169 0.74 -21.77 -0.43
C TRP A 169 0.53 -23.12 0.27
N GLY A 170 -0.62 -23.74 0.00
CA GLY A 170 -1.02 -25.02 0.57
C GLY A 170 -2.12 -24.93 1.63
N PRO A 171 -2.29 -25.98 2.44
CA PRO A 171 -3.40 -26.12 3.37
C PRO A 171 -3.32 -25.12 4.52
N ALA A 172 -4.39 -24.35 4.74
CA ALA A 172 -4.55 -23.46 5.88
C ALA A 172 -5.78 -23.83 6.70
N GLU A 173 -5.59 -23.99 8.01
CA GLU A 173 -6.67 -24.18 8.98
C GLU A 173 -7.48 -22.90 9.11
N VAL A 174 -8.80 -23.03 9.00
CA VAL A 174 -9.75 -21.94 9.23
C VAL A 174 -10.02 -21.82 10.72
N GLN A 175 -9.41 -20.85 11.36
CA GLN A 175 -9.57 -20.62 12.80
C GLN A 175 -10.84 -19.84 13.13
N ARG A 176 -11.22 -18.91 12.25
CA ARG A 176 -12.44 -18.10 12.43
C ARG A 176 -13.00 -17.63 11.10
N ILE A 177 -14.32 -17.64 10.99
CA ILE A 177 -15.09 -16.91 9.99
C ILE A 177 -15.98 -15.92 10.74
N GLY A 178 -15.99 -14.67 10.31
CA GLY A 178 -16.77 -13.61 10.95
C GLY A 178 -17.22 -12.53 9.98
N PRO A 179 -17.99 -11.53 10.46
CA PRO A 179 -18.43 -10.43 9.61
C PRO A 179 -17.23 -9.64 9.09
N CYS A 180 -17.33 -9.12 7.87
CA CYS A 180 -16.39 -8.12 7.39
C CYS A 180 -16.46 -6.88 8.29
N PRO A 181 -15.32 -6.33 8.75
CA PRO A 181 -15.31 -5.08 9.49
C PRO A 181 -15.77 -3.92 8.61
N ALA A 182 -16.11 -2.79 9.24
CA ALA A 182 -16.35 -1.55 8.51
C ALA A 182 -15.10 -1.14 7.70
N ILE A 183 -15.31 -0.78 6.43
CA ILE A 183 -14.23 -0.26 5.58
C ILE A 183 -14.04 1.23 5.86
N ALA A 184 -12.81 1.63 6.15
CA ALA A 184 -12.48 3.03 6.41
C ALA A 184 -12.85 3.90 5.20
N SER A 185 -13.31 5.13 5.47
CA SER A 185 -13.62 6.11 4.43
C SER A 185 -12.34 6.67 3.78
N GLY A 186 -12.47 7.24 2.57
CA GLY A 186 -11.36 7.85 1.84
C GLY A 186 -10.99 7.09 0.57
N ALA A 187 -11.78 7.27 -0.49
CA ALA A 187 -11.66 6.53 -1.75
C ALA A 187 -10.28 6.61 -2.45
N ARG A 188 -9.40 7.54 -2.06
CA ARG A 188 -8.08 7.76 -2.69
C ARG A 188 -7.00 6.78 -2.21
N HIS A 189 -7.20 6.07 -1.11
CA HIS A 189 -6.16 5.24 -0.50
C HIS A 189 -6.53 3.75 -0.56
N PRO A 190 -5.59 2.84 -0.88
CA PRO A 190 -5.85 1.41 -0.92
C PRO A 190 -6.44 0.86 0.39
N VAL A 191 -7.39 -0.07 0.27
CA VAL A 191 -7.95 -0.81 1.42
C VAL A 191 -7.08 -2.02 1.70
N VAL A 192 -6.78 -2.28 2.97
CA VAL A 192 -6.12 -3.51 3.41
C VAL A 192 -7.14 -4.65 3.42
N THR A 193 -6.93 -5.62 2.54
CA THR A 193 -7.79 -6.81 2.40
C THR A 193 -7.17 -8.05 3.03
N GLY A 194 -5.87 -8.02 3.32
CA GLY A 194 -5.19 -9.11 3.99
C GLY A 194 -4.05 -8.64 4.88
N THR A 195 -3.79 -9.37 5.96
CA THR A 195 -2.62 -9.19 6.81
C THR A 195 -1.95 -10.54 7.03
N PHE A 196 -0.62 -10.58 6.91
CA PHE A 196 0.17 -11.79 7.02
C PHE A 196 1.23 -11.62 8.09
N ARG A 197 1.34 -12.62 8.96
CA ARG A 197 2.32 -12.68 10.04
C ARG A 197 3.13 -13.97 9.88
N HIS A 198 4.36 -13.81 9.40
CA HIS A 198 5.26 -14.91 9.07
C HIS A 198 6.27 -15.11 10.18
N GLU A 199 6.36 -16.32 10.69
CA GLU A 199 7.57 -16.75 11.36
C GLU A 199 8.68 -16.97 10.33
N THR A 200 9.87 -16.44 10.65
CA THR A 200 11.08 -16.65 9.86
C THR A 200 11.47 -18.13 9.88
N GLY A 201 11.75 -18.69 8.71
CA GLY A 201 12.35 -20.01 8.55
C GLY A 201 13.81 -19.94 8.09
N PRO A 202 14.45 -21.09 7.84
CA PRO A 202 15.84 -21.18 7.36
C PRO A 202 16.10 -20.36 6.08
N ASP A 203 15.11 -20.28 5.19
CA ASP A 203 15.23 -19.59 3.90
C ASP A 203 14.88 -18.09 3.98
N SER A 204 14.52 -17.59 5.16
CA SER A 204 14.17 -16.18 5.35
C SER A 204 15.42 -15.29 5.32
N ARG A 205 15.67 -14.67 4.18
CA ARG A 205 16.75 -13.69 4.00
C ARG A 205 16.26 -12.28 4.30
N VAL A 206 16.77 -11.68 5.37
CA VAL A 206 16.43 -10.32 5.80
C VAL A 206 17.63 -9.38 5.57
N ILE A 207 17.35 -8.15 5.16
CA ILE A 207 18.34 -7.10 4.95
C ILE A 207 18.04 -5.83 5.76
N SER A 208 19.09 -5.06 6.07
CA SER A 208 19.05 -3.63 6.34
C SER A 208 18.96 -2.85 5.04
N LEU A 209 17.81 -2.26 4.72
CA LEU A 209 17.75 -1.24 3.67
C LEU A 209 17.83 0.16 4.29
N ARG A 210 18.89 0.90 3.96
CA ARG A 210 19.13 2.27 4.41
C ARG A 210 18.98 3.23 3.24
N LEU A 211 18.17 4.28 3.42
CA LEU A 211 18.15 5.43 2.52
C LEU A 211 18.99 6.58 3.10
N GLU A 212 19.53 7.43 2.24
CA GLU A 212 20.33 8.60 2.65
C GLU A 212 19.54 9.55 3.55
N SER A 213 18.24 9.72 3.26
CA SER A 213 17.34 10.58 4.04
C SER A 213 16.80 9.92 5.32
N GLN A 214 17.24 8.70 5.68
CA GLN A 214 16.63 7.88 6.73
C GLN A 214 17.57 7.58 7.91
N SER A 215 17.17 8.03 9.11
CA SER A 215 17.92 7.82 10.37
C SER A 215 17.86 6.39 10.93
N GLU A 216 16.85 5.60 10.59
CA GLU A 216 16.73 4.18 10.97
C GLU A 216 16.50 3.30 9.75
N ALA A 217 17.32 2.27 9.51
CA ALA A 217 17.15 1.38 8.35
C ALA A 217 15.84 0.59 8.44
N THR A 218 15.20 0.37 7.30
CA THR A 218 14.06 -0.52 7.19
C THR A 218 14.57 -1.96 7.13
N ARG A 219 13.99 -2.85 7.92
CA ARG A 219 14.34 -4.27 7.95
C ARG A 219 13.30 -5.06 7.17
N VAL A 220 13.72 -5.65 6.05
CA VAL A 220 12.82 -6.30 5.09
C VAL A 220 13.43 -7.57 4.52
N THR A 221 12.60 -8.44 3.95
CA THR A 221 13.12 -9.56 3.15
C THR A 221 13.79 -9.05 1.88
N ASP A 222 14.87 -9.72 1.46
CA ASP A 222 15.65 -9.35 0.28
C ASP A 222 14.82 -9.36 -1.01
N ASN A 223 13.84 -10.26 -1.12
CA ASN A 223 12.94 -10.39 -2.26
C ASN A 223 11.77 -9.41 -2.24
N HIS A 224 11.60 -8.56 -1.22
CA HIS A 224 10.45 -7.68 -1.16
C HIS A 224 10.60 -6.51 -2.15
N PRO A 225 9.64 -6.23 -3.05
CA PRO A 225 9.88 -5.25 -4.08
C PRO A 225 9.64 -3.82 -3.63
N TYR A 226 10.55 -2.96 -4.04
CA TYR A 226 10.53 -1.52 -3.86
C TYR A 226 10.43 -0.85 -5.23
N TRP A 227 9.66 0.24 -5.32
CA TRP A 227 9.62 1.01 -6.56
C TRP A 227 10.93 1.76 -6.77
N SER A 228 11.69 1.35 -7.78
CA SER A 228 12.85 2.07 -8.28
C SER A 228 12.37 3.12 -9.29
N VAL A 229 12.66 4.39 -8.99
CA VAL A 229 12.38 5.51 -9.90
C VAL A 229 13.31 5.43 -11.10
N ASP A 230 14.57 5.04 -10.89
CA ASP A 230 15.56 4.96 -11.97
C ASP A 230 15.25 3.86 -12.99
N ARG A 231 14.66 2.75 -12.53
CA ARG A 231 14.30 1.60 -13.39
C ARG A 231 12.83 1.58 -13.81
N GLU A 232 12.01 2.49 -13.27
CA GLU A 232 10.56 2.53 -13.45
C GLU A 232 9.89 1.15 -13.22
N ALA A 233 10.38 0.43 -12.21
CA ALA A 233 9.99 -0.94 -11.93
C ALA A 233 10.05 -1.26 -10.45
N PHE A 234 9.28 -2.27 -10.05
CA PHE A 234 9.43 -2.90 -8.75
C PHE A 234 10.66 -3.83 -8.76
N VAL A 235 11.62 -3.54 -7.89
CA VAL A 235 12.90 -4.25 -7.78
C VAL A 235 13.01 -4.87 -6.39
N ALA A 236 13.45 -6.12 -6.31
CA ALA A 236 13.71 -6.78 -5.03
C ALA A 236 14.67 -5.94 -4.16
N ALA A 237 14.37 -5.78 -2.88
CA ALA A 237 15.14 -4.93 -1.97
C ALA A 237 16.65 -5.28 -1.92
N GLY A 238 17.00 -6.56 -2.06
CA GLY A 238 18.38 -7.04 -2.13
C GLY A 238 19.10 -6.76 -3.45
N GLU A 239 18.37 -6.37 -4.50
CA GLU A 239 18.90 -6.02 -5.82
C GLU A 239 18.97 -4.50 -6.07
N LEU A 240 18.49 -3.71 -5.11
CA LEU A 240 18.67 -2.26 -5.10
C LEU A 240 20.15 -1.92 -4.90
N ARG A 241 20.65 -1.01 -5.73
CA ARG A 241 22.06 -0.59 -5.71
C ARG A 241 22.23 0.68 -4.87
N ALA A 242 23.39 0.83 -4.24
CA ALA A 242 23.75 2.11 -3.62
C ALA A 242 23.70 3.23 -4.68
N GLY A 243 23.13 4.37 -4.33
CA GLY A 243 22.86 5.50 -5.20
C GLY A 243 21.55 5.41 -6.00
N GLU A 244 20.90 4.25 -6.07
CA GLU A 244 19.63 4.07 -6.79
C GLU A 244 18.49 4.84 -6.11
N THR A 245 17.63 5.47 -6.91
CA THR A 245 16.53 6.31 -6.44
C THR A 245 15.25 5.49 -6.22
N VAL A 246 14.66 5.58 -5.03
CA VAL A 246 13.37 4.95 -4.69
C VAL A 246 12.30 5.98 -4.36
N ASP A 247 11.03 5.64 -4.61
CA ASP A 247 9.89 6.51 -4.29
C ASP A 247 9.56 6.50 -2.80
N THR A 248 9.45 7.68 -2.19
CA THR A 248 9.07 7.86 -0.78
C THR A 248 7.98 8.92 -0.63
N MET A 249 7.35 9.00 0.53
CA MET A 249 6.29 10.00 0.78
C MET A 249 6.77 11.45 0.70
N ARG A 250 8.05 11.68 1.00
CA ARG A 250 8.65 13.03 1.02
C ARG A 250 9.36 13.38 -0.28
N GLY A 251 9.08 12.63 -1.35
CA GLY A 251 9.80 12.67 -2.61
C GLY A 251 10.86 11.57 -2.72
N PRO A 252 11.50 11.42 -3.89
CA PRO A 252 12.47 10.36 -4.12
C PRO A 252 13.69 10.47 -3.21
N SER A 253 14.26 9.33 -2.82
CA SER A 253 15.47 9.26 -1.98
C SER A 253 16.41 8.18 -2.48
N ARG A 254 17.72 8.35 -2.26
CA ARG A 254 18.72 7.39 -2.71
C ARG A 254 18.94 6.29 -1.68
N VAL A 255 19.17 5.08 -2.17
CA VAL A 255 19.63 3.94 -1.38
C VAL A 255 21.07 4.21 -0.95
N ALA A 256 21.32 4.23 0.35
CA ALA A 256 22.67 4.33 0.91
C ALA A 256 23.32 2.94 1.01
N SER A 257 22.59 1.94 1.53
CA SER A 257 23.07 0.55 1.59
C SER A 257 21.93 -0.47 1.69
N ALA A 258 22.21 -1.68 1.23
CA ALA A 258 21.38 -2.87 1.37
C ALA A 258 22.26 -4.02 1.89
N GLU A 259 22.22 -4.28 3.19
CA GLU A 259 23.16 -5.20 3.85
C GLU A 259 22.42 -6.39 4.48
N PRO A 260 22.95 -7.63 4.41
CA PRO A 260 22.37 -8.76 5.12
C PRO A 260 22.17 -8.49 6.61
N PHE A 261 21.07 -8.97 7.18
CA PHE A 261 20.75 -8.83 8.60
C PHE A 261 20.21 -10.15 9.14
N ALA A 262 20.97 -10.79 10.02
CA ALA A 262 20.54 -12.00 10.69
C ALA A 262 19.34 -11.69 11.60
N TYR A 263 18.20 -12.33 11.34
CA TYR A 263 16.98 -12.13 12.09
C TYR A 263 16.19 -13.43 12.23
N THR A 264 15.73 -13.68 13.46
CA THR A 264 14.76 -14.73 13.77
C THR A 264 13.60 -14.09 14.53
N GLY A 265 12.38 -14.37 14.10
CA GLY A 265 11.18 -13.81 14.71
C GLY A 265 10.05 -13.67 13.69
N ILE A 266 9.38 -12.53 13.73
CA ILE A 266 8.14 -12.33 12.98
C ILE A 266 8.30 -11.21 11.95
N LEU A 267 7.96 -11.55 10.71
CA LEU A 267 7.83 -10.66 9.57
C LEU A 267 6.34 -10.43 9.25
N TYR A 268 6.03 -9.28 8.68
CA TYR A 268 4.67 -8.86 8.36
C TYR A 268 4.55 -8.47 6.88
N ASN A 269 3.39 -8.76 6.28
CA ASN A 269 3.01 -8.30 4.95
C ASN A 269 1.55 -7.86 4.94
N LEU A 270 1.16 -7.06 3.95
CA LEU A 270 -0.21 -6.61 3.73
C LEU A 270 -0.65 -7.02 2.31
N GLU A 271 -1.94 -7.32 2.16
CA GLU A 271 -2.63 -7.31 0.87
C GLU A 271 -3.53 -6.06 0.83
N THR A 272 -3.51 -5.37 -0.31
CA THR A 272 -4.17 -4.08 -0.52
C THR A 272 -4.79 -4.02 -1.91
N THR A 273 -5.84 -3.22 -2.10
CA THR A 273 -6.55 -3.09 -3.39
C THR A 273 -5.76 -2.40 -4.50
N GLU A 274 -4.62 -1.76 -4.20
CA GLU A 274 -3.71 -1.24 -5.25
C GLU A 274 -2.43 -2.09 -5.38
N HIS A 275 -2.33 -3.22 -4.66
CA HIS A 275 -1.13 -4.06 -4.60
C HIS A 275 0.14 -3.37 -4.10
N VAL A 276 0.00 -2.21 -3.48
CA VAL A 276 1.11 -1.42 -2.92
C VAL A 276 0.78 -0.85 -1.55
N TYR A 277 1.83 -0.51 -0.81
CA TYR A 277 1.76 0.28 0.42
C TYR A 277 3.11 0.95 0.70
N ARG A 278 3.19 1.78 1.74
CA ARG A 278 4.40 2.54 2.08
C ARG A 278 5.00 2.10 3.41
N VAL A 279 6.31 1.83 3.43
CA VAL A 279 7.05 1.28 4.58
C VAL A 279 8.19 2.17 5.06
N GLY A 280 8.56 2.02 6.33
CA GLY A 280 9.70 2.75 6.93
C GLY A 280 9.35 4.19 7.30
N SER A 281 10.30 4.90 7.91
CA SER A 281 10.06 6.27 8.41
C SER A 281 9.97 7.33 7.30
N GLN A 282 10.42 7.00 6.09
CA GLN A 282 10.24 7.83 4.89
C GLN A 282 9.02 7.41 4.04
N GLY A 283 8.37 6.28 4.37
CA GLY A 283 7.23 5.78 3.60
C GLY A 283 7.60 5.39 2.17
N THR A 284 8.63 4.56 2.03
CA THR A 284 9.08 4.04 0.74
C THR A 284 8.05 3.11 0.14
N LEU A 285 7.76 3.25 -1.15
CA LEU A 285 6.73 2.48 -1.85
C LEU A 285 7.18 1.05 -2.11
N VAL A 286 6.36 0.08 -1.66
CA VAL A 286 6.58 -1.36 -1.85
C VAL A 286 5.38 -2.01 -2.48
N HIS A 287 5.61 -3.17 -3.08
CA HIS A 287 4.58 -4.01 -3.70
C HIS A 287 4.23 -5.22 -2.82
N ASN A 288 2.97 -5.68 -2.93
CA ASN A 288 2.44 -6.81 -2.18
C ASN A 288 3.07 -8.15 -2.59
N THR A 289 3.23 -8.35 -3.91
CA THR A 289 3.81 -9.55 -4.53
C THR A 289 5.33 -9.58 -4.32
N CYS A 290 5.88 -10.64 -3.72
CA CYS A 290 7.32 -10.85 -3.62
C CYS A 290 7.80 -11.84 -4.71
N PRO A 291 8.60 -11.42 -5.71
CA PRO A 291 9.15 -12.32 -6.72
C PRO A 291 9.86 -13.51 -6.07
N GLY A 292 9.37 -14.72 -6.35
CA GLY A 292 10.09 -15.97 -6.06
C GLY A 292 9.85 -16.60 -4.70
N GLY A 293 8.59 -16.70 -4.25
CA GLY A 293 8.20 -17.59 -3.15
C GLY A 293 8.34 -19.08 -3.51
N ASN A 294 9.57 -19.55 -3.72
CA ASN A 294 9.85 -20.95 -4.06
C ASN A 294 9.95 -21.75 -2.76
N THR A 295 8.98 -22.63 -2.48
CA THR A 295 9.15 -23.75 -1.54
C THR A 295 8.92 -25.04 -2.32
N GLY A 296 9.99 -25.83 -2.48
CA GLY A 296 9.92 -27.13 -3.12
C GLY A 296 9.11 -28.11 -2.29
N GLY A 297 8.35 -28.97 -2.97
CA GLY A 297 7.62 -30.10 -2.41
C GLY A 297 7.24 -31.06 -3.52
N SER A 298 7.83 -32.25 -3.50
CA SER A 298 7.66 -33.35 -4.47
C SER A 298 6.57 -34.32 -4.02
N GLY A 299 5.70 -34.75 -4.96
CA GLY A 299 4.85 -35.95 -4.90
C GLY A 299 3.34 -35.67 -4.73
N SER A 300 2.38 -36.29 -5.42
CA SER A 300 2.35 -37.15 -6.61
C SER A 300 0.89 -37.26 -7.11
N SER A 301 0.63 -36.72 -8.29
CA SER A 301 -0.43 -36.97 -9.28
C SER A 301 -0.02 -36.09 -10.48
N PRO A 302 -0.36 -36.39 -11.75
CA PRO A 302 0.17 -35.63 -12.87
C PRO A 302 -0.50 -34.25 -12.93
N LYS A 303 -0.03 -33.35 -12.05
CA LYS A 303 -0.23 -31.91 -12.21
C LYS A 303 0.36 -31.56 -13.57
N PRO A 304 -0.32 -30.75 -14.41
CA PRO A 304 0.33 -30.19 -15.58
C PRO A 304 1.66 -29.59 -15.13
N GLN A 305 2.75 -29.95 -15.82
CA GLN A 305 4.14 -29.67 -15.44
C GLN A 305 4.41 -28.19 -15.11
N TYR A 306 3.50 -27.31 -15.52
CA TYR A 306 3.60 -25.86 -15.48
C TYR A 306 2.50 -25.18 -14.64
N GLY A 307 1.67 -25.94 -13.93
CA GLY A 307 0.58 -25.42 -13.10
C GLY A 307 -0.74 -25.21 -13.86
N GLU A 308 -1.72 -24.63 -13.18
CA GLU A 308 -3.07 -24.34 -13.70
C GLU A 308 -3.47 -22.91 -13.34
N THR A 309 -4.42 -22.34 -14.07
CA THR A 309 -5.14 -21.13 -13.63
C THR A 309 -6.07 -21.45 -12.44
N PRO A 310 -6.57 -20.45 -11.70
CA PRO A 310 -7.58 -20.66 -10.65
C PRO A 310 -8.85 -21.39 -11.12
N GLY A 311 -9.21 -21.26 -12.40
CA GLY A 311 -10.30 -21.99 -13.06
C GLY A 311 -9.94 -23.42 -13.51
N GLY A 312 -8.77 -23.94 -13.11
CA GLY A 312 -8.32 -25.29 -13.42
C GLY A 312 -7.83 -25.49 -14.85
N ARG A 313 -7.40 -24.41 -15.54
CA ARG A 313 -6.93 -24.50 -16.93
C ARG A 313 -5.43 -24.78 -16.96
N PRO A 314 -4.98 -25.88 -17.61
CA PRO A 314 -3.58 -26.25 -17.59
C PRO A 314 -2.71 -25.21 -18.29
N LEU A 315 -1.60 -24.81 -17.67
CA LEU A 315 -0.62 -23.91 -18.29
C LEU A 315 0.30 -24.73 -19.18
N THR A 316 0.61 -24.21 -20.38
CA THR A 316 1.66 -24.80 -21.23
C THR A 316 3.04 -24.32 -20.81
N LYS A 317 4.10 -25.03 -21.23
CA LYS A 317 5.50 -24.59 -21.09
C LYS A 317 5.69 -23.13 -21.56
N HIS A 318 5.15 -22.84 -22.74
CA HIS A 318 5.27 -21.52 -23.37
C HIS A 318 4.53 -20.42 -22.58
N TYR A 319 3.46 -20.77 -21.86
CA TYR A 319 2.85 -19.84 -20.93
C TYR A 319 3.71 -19.64 -19.68
N ALA A 320 4.11 -20.72 -19.01
CA ALA A 320 4.80 -20.62 -17.73
C ALA A 320 6.24 -20.11 -17.81
N GLU A 321 6.95 -20.34 -18.92
CA GLU A 321 8.37 -19.97 -19.04
C GLU A 321 8.57 -18.70 -19.88
N ASP A 322 7.75 -18.47 -20.92
CA ASP A 322 7.99 -17.38 -21.88
C ASP A 322 6.99 -16.22 -21.74
N THR A 323 5.68 -16.50 -21.73
CA THR A 323 4.66 -15.45 -21.94
C THR A 323 3.91 -14.99 -20.69
N GLY A 324 3.74 -15.84 -19.68
CA GLY A 324 2.99 -15.55 -18.45
C GLY A 324 3.78 -14.67 -17.47
N PRO A 325 4.98 -15.09 -17.00
CA PRO A 325 5.75 -14.33 -16.02
C PRO A 325 6.17 -12.94 -16.48
N GLN A 326 6.43 -12.76 -17.79
CA GLN A 326 6.88 -11.48 -18.35
C GLN A 326 5.73 -10.47 -18.53
N ARG A 327 4.48 -10.92 -18.56
CA ARG A 327 3.32 -10.09 -18.97
C ARG A 327 2.35 -9.78 -17.83
N ASN A 328 2.60 -10.33 -16.64
CA ASN A 328 1.92 -10.05 -15.37
C ASN A 328 0.38 -10.01 -15.47
N ILE A 329 -0.22 -10.96 -16.21
CA ILE A 329 -1.67 -11.09 -16.29
C ILE A 329 -2.12 -12.13 -15.24
N PRO A 330 -2.98 -11.74 -14.28
CA PRO A 330 -3.47 -12.68 -13.27
C PRO A 330 -4.26 -13.83 -13.91
N GLY A 331 -4.08 -15.05 -13.40
CA GLY A 331 -4.79 -16.24 -13.92
C GLY A 331 -6.32 -16.11 -13.88
N SER A 332 -6.88 -15.40 -12.88
CA SER A 332 -8.32 -15.11 -12.80
C SER A 332 -8.83 -14.24 -13.95
N VAL A 333 -7.99 -13.34 -14.47
CA VAL A 333 -8.32 -12.49 -15.62
C VAL A 333 -8.28 -13.33 -16.90
N VAL A 334 -7.35 -14.28 -16.99
CA VAL A 334 -7.29 -15.26 -18.07
C VAL A 334 -8.55 -16.12 -18.10
N ASP A 335 -8.96 -16.66 -16.95
CA ASP A 335 -10.17 -17.48 -16.83
C ASP A 335 -11.44 -16.68 -17.19
N ASN A 336 -11.60 -15.49 -16.62
CA ASN A 336 -12.75 -14.64 -16.90
C ASN A 336 -12.83 -14.25 -18.39
N THR A 337 -11.69 -14.02 -19.05
CA THR A 337 -11.66 -13.73 -20.49
C THR A 337 -12.16 -14.92 -21.31
N ILE A 338 -11.75 -16.14 -20.96
CA ILE A 338 -12.18 -17.37 -21.64
C ILE A 338 -13.67 -17.62 -21.43
N ASP A 339 -14.16 -17.42 -20.20
CA ASP A 339 -15.55 -17.73 -19.83
C ASP A 339 -16.55 -16.71 -20.39
N LYS A 340 -16.15 -15.44 -20.48
CA LYS A 340 -17.00 -14.34 -20.94
C LYS A 340 -16.95 -14.16 -22.46
N VAL A 341 -15.81 -14.41 -23.09
CA VAL A 341 -15.59 -14.09 -24.51
C VAL A 341 -15.59 -15.37 -25.35
N PRO A 342 -16.51 -15.50 -26.33
CA PRO A 342 -16.49 -16.59 -27.29
C PRO A 342 -15.14 -16.66 -28.02
N GLY A 343 -14.53 -17.85 -28.04
CA GLY A 343 -13.25 -18.07 -28.70
C GLY A 343 -13.39 -18.15 -30.22
N VAL A 344 -12.43 -17.58 -30.95
CA VAL A 344 -12.30 -17.71 -32.40
C VAL A 344 -11.23 -18.79 -32.69
N PRO A 345 -11.56 -19.85 -33.47
CA PRO A 345 -10.58 -20.85 -33.85
C PRO A 345 -9.43 -20.25 -34.64
N ALA A 346 -8.20 -20.64 -34.33
CA ALA A 346 -6.97 -20.20 -34.99
C ALA A 346 -6.14 -21.41 -35.45
N GLY A 347 -5.16 -21.16 -36.32
CA GLY A 347 -4.31 -22.22 -36.89
C GLY A 347 -3.58 -23.07 -35.82
N GLY A 348 -3.51 -24.39 -36.08
CA GLY A 348 -2.77 -25.34 -35.24
C GLY A 348 -3.48 -25.78 -33.96
N GLY A 349 -4.82 -25.91 -33.99
CA GLY A 349 -5.62 -26.40 -32.85
C GLY A 349 -5.81 -25.37 -31.72
N LYS A 350 -5.56 -24.10 -32.01
CA LYS A 350 -5.63 -23.01 -31.02
C LYS A 350 -6.96 -22.29 -31.10
N THR A 351 -7.36 -21.67 -30.00
CA THR A 351 -8.52 -20.77 -29.94
C THR A 351 -8.09 -19.46 -29.31
N VAL A 352 -8.54 -18.33 -29.86
CA VAL A 352 -8.20 -16.99 -29.39
C VAL A 352 -9.43 -16.31 -28.81
N HIS A 353 -9.30 -15.85 -27.57
CA HIS A 353 -10.30 -15.08 -26.84
C HIS A 353 -9.77 -13.66 -26.69
N TYR A 354 -10.51 -12.67 -27.20
CA TYR A 354 -10.13 -11.26 -27.06
C TYR A 354 -11.20 -10.50 -26.29
N ASP A 355 -10.87 -10.05 -25.08
CA ASP A 355 -11.71 -9.17 -24.29
C ASP A 355 -11.41 -7.70 -24.67
N PRO A 356 -12.30 -7.01 -25.41
CA PRO A 356 -12.10 -5.62 -25.79
C PRO A 356 -12.24 -4.66 -24.60
N GLU A 357 -12.95 -5.04 -23.53
CA GLU A 357 -13.13 -4.19 -22.35
C GLU A 357 -11.85 -4.13 -21.52
N ASN A 358 -11.21 -5.26 -21.30
CA ASN A 358 -9.95 -5.35 -20.57
C ASN A 358 -8.71 -5.24 -21.47
N ASN A 359 -8.91 -5.21 -22.79
CA ASN A 359 -7.88 -5.23 -23.82
C ASN A 359 -6.88 -6.37 -23.64
N ILE A 360 -7.40 -7.59 -23.45
CA ILE A 360 -6.60 -8.79 -23.19
C ILE A 360 -6.91 -9.84 -24.25
N THR A 361 -5.86 -10.41 -24.82
CA THR A 361 -5.92 -11.58 -25.69
C THR A 361 -5.41 -12.80 -24.93
N VAL A 362 -6.21 -13.85 -24.89
CA VAL A 362 -5.86 -15.16 -24.36
C VAL A 362 -5.90 -16.18 -25.50
N VAL A 363 -4.83 -16.96 -25.63
CA VAL A 363 -4.74 -18.05 -26.60
C VAL A 363 -4.76 -19.36 -25.85
N THR A 364 -5.74 -20.20 -26.15
CA THR A 364 -5.88 -21.56 -25.64
C THR A 364 -5.49 -22.57 -26.71
N GLY A 365 -5.02 -23.75 -26.29
CA GLY A 365 -4.73 -24.90 -27.14
C GLY A 365 -5.62 -26.09 -26.79
N ASP A 366 -5.17 -27.29 -27.14
CA ASP A 366 -5.87 -28.53 -26.83
C ASP A 366 -6.19 -28.65 -25.34
N GLY A 367 -7.39 -29.15 -25.02
CA GLY A 367 -7.85 -29.31 -23.64
C GLY A 367 -8.02 -27.99 -22.87
N GLN A 368 -8.24 -26.87 -23.57
CA GLN A 368 -8.31 -25.51 -22.99
C GLN A 368 -7.02 -25.08 -22.28
N SER A 369 -5.87 -25.66 -22.65
CA SER A 369 -4.57 -25.29 -22.08
C SER A 369 -4.19 -23.85 -22.44
N ILE A 370 -3.64 -23.10 -21.49
CA ILE A 370 -3.25 -21.71 -21.72
C ILE A 370 -1.89 -21.68 -22.44
N VAL A 371 -1.89 -21.17 -23.67
CA VAL A 371 -0.69 -21.07 -24.53
C VAL A 371 -0.02 -19.72 -24.36
N SER A 372 -0.80 -18.64 -24.29
CA SER A 372 -0.31 -17.28 -24.04
C SER A 372 -1.44 -16.37 -23.58
N ALA A 373 -1.13 -15.39 -22.73
CA ALA A 373 -2.00 -14.24 -22.48
C ALA A 373 -1.18 -12.95 -22.68
N HIS A 374 -1.79 -11.91 -23.24
CA HIS A 374 -1.16 -10.59 -23.34
C HIS A 374 -2.18 -9.47 -23.44
N LYS A 375 -1.74 -8.24 -23.14
CA LYS A 375 -2.50 -7.03 -23.43
C LYS A 375 -2.43 -6.69 -24.92
N GLY A 376 -3.48 -6.06 -25.43
CA GLY A 376 -3.61 -5.68 -26.84
C GLY A 376 -4.43 -6.66 -27.66
N GLN A 377 -4.81 -6.19 -28.85
CA GLN A 377 -5.54 -6.98 -29.84
C GLN A 377 -4.74 -8.20 -30.32
N PRO A 378 -5.41 -9.25 -30.83
CA PRO A 378 -4.76 -10.36 -31.48
C PRO A 378 -3.87 -9.88 -32.64
N ARG A 379 -2.69 -10.48 -32.79
CA ARG A 379 -1.76 -10.14 -33.87
C ARG A 379 -2.30 -10.65 -35.21
N ALA A 380 -1.93 -9.97 -36.30
CA ALA A 380 -2.27 -10.43 -37.65
C ALA A 380 -1.80 -11.89 -37.87
N GLY A 381 -2.75 -12.78 -38.21
CA GLY A 381 -2.51 -14.23 -38.34
C GLY A 381 -2.82 -15.08 -37.10
N GLN A 382 -3.34 -14.49 -36.01
CA GLN A 382 -3.88 -15.21 -34.85
C GLN A 382 -5.41 -15.43 -34.92
N HIS A 383 -6.07 -14.94 -35.96
CA HIS A 383 -7.47 -15.24 -36.28
C HIS A 383 -7.59 -16.42 -37.23
#